data_AF-A0A3D8HMG8-F1
#
_entry.id   AF-A0A3D8HMG8-F1
#
_cell.length_a   1.000
_cell.length_b   1.000
_cell.length_c   1.000
_cell.angle_alpha   90.00
_cell.angle_beta   90.00
_cell.angle_gamma   90.00
#
_symmetry.space_group_name_H-M   'P 1'
#
loop_
_entity.id
_entity.type
_entity.pdbx_description
1 polymer ?
#
loop_
_entity_poly.entity_id
_entity_poly.type
_entity_poly.pdbx_seq_one_letter_code
_entity_poly.pdbx_strand_id
1 'polypeptide(L)'
;MNRHKFSTKSTTKSAFSTIELVFVIALLGVLILAIPSSLHLREKSCYATLASSLSNLQERLSLLYTDFTLHPKPLSAMRESSLAILSSINASNTPNCALEFAKNRLVARANRQSVAFSIEPNDFSEQPAFKCNFTTSPLCRKILERTKIR
;
A
#
# COMPACT_ATOMS: atom_id res chain seq x y z
N MET A 1 -58.33 40.88 32.55
CA MET A 1 -57.11 40.75 31.72
C MET A 1 -56.17 39.75 32.40
N ASN A 2 -56.11 38.54 31.86
CA ASN A 2 -55.28 37.43 32.36
C ASN A 2 -53.82 37.65 31.93
N ARG A 3 -52.88 37.70 32.88
CA ARG A 3 -51.45 37.58 32.57
C ARG A 3 -51.00 36.17 32.88
N HIS A 4 -50.65 35.45 31.82
CA HIS A 4 -50.09 34.11 31.85
C HIS A 4 -48.81 34.08 32.69
N LYS A 5 -48.80 33.22 33.71
CA LYS A 5 -47.59 32.87 34.48
C LYS A 5 -46.75 31.96 33.59
N PHE A 6 -45.70 32.50 32.97
CA PHE A 6 -44.73 31.69 32.23
C PHE A 6 -43.85 30.97 33.25
N SER A 7 -44.19 29.71 33.55
CA SER A 7 -43.36 28.82 34.34
C SER A 7 -42.17 28.38 33.49
N THR A 8 -41.04 29.05 33.67
CA THR A 8 -39.77 28.56 33.13
C THR A 8 -39.34 27.35 33.96
N LYS A 9 -39.62 26.15 33.44
CA LYS A 9 -38.95 24.94 33.92
C LYS A 9 -37.45 25.15 33.78
N SER A 10 -36.77 25.31 34.91
CA SER A 10 -35.31 25.21 35.00
C SER A 10 -34.90 23.79 34.59
N THR A 11 -34.62 23.60 33.30
CA THR A 11 -33.84 22.45 32.85
C THR A 11 -32.47 22.59 33.50
N THR A 12 -32.23 21.79 34.53
CA THR A 12 -30.91 21.60 35.14
C THR A 12 -29.97 21.03 34.10
N LYS A 13 -29.36 21.92 33.31
CA LYS A 13 -28.10 21.59 32.64
C LYS A 13 -27.12 21.36 33.78
N SER A 14 -26.78 20.11 34.05
CA SER A 14 -25.68 19.78 34.94
C SER A 14 -24.46 20.54 34.42
N ALA A 15 -24.08 21.60 35.12
CA ALA A 15 -22.84 22.28 34.86
C ALA A 15 -21.75 21.22 35.09
N PHE A 16 -21.10 20.78 34.01
CA PHE A 16 -19.95 19.89 34.08
C PHE A 16 -19.01 20.43 35.15
N SER A 17 -18.69 19.61 36.15
CA SER A 17 -17.74 20.00 37.17
C SER A 17 -16.39 20.22 36.50
N THR A 18 -15.71 21.32 36.81
CA THR A 18 -14.35 21.59 36.30
C THR A 18 -13.39 20.42 36.59
N ILE A 19 -13.63 19.69 37.67
CA ILE A 19 -12.89 18.46 38.03
C ILE A 19 -13.13 17.36 36.99
N GLU A 20 -14.36 17.16 36.56
CA GLU A 20 -14.73 16.16 35.54
C GLU A 20 -14.06 16.48 34.19
N LEU A 21 -14.01 17.76 33.82
CA LEU A 21 -13.28 18.21 32.63
C LEU A 21 -11.78 17.94 32.73
N VAL A 22 -11.16 18.18 33.88
CA VAL A 22 -9.74 17.89 34.12
C VAL A 22 -9.46 16.39 34.00
N PHE A 23 -10.34 15.54 34.54
CA PHE A 23 -10.23 14.09 34.39
C PHE A 23 -10.32 13.65 32.93
N VAL A 24 -11.25 14.21 32.16
CA VAL A 24 -11.39 13.89 30.73
C VAL A 24 -10.14 14.32 29.95
N ILE A 25 -9.58 15.51 30.21
CA ILE A 25 -8.36 15.98 29.55
C ILE A 25 -7.16 15.11 29.94
N ALA A 26 -7.03 14.72 31.21
CA ALA A 26 -5.97 13.84 31.67
C ALA A 26 -6.04 12.45 31.00
N LEU A 27 -7.24 11.87 30.90
CA LEU A 27 -7.46 10.59 30.22
C LEU A 27 -7.13 10.70 28.73
N LEU A 28 -7.59 11.75 28.05
CA LEU A 28 -7.25 12.00 26.64
C LEU A 28 -5.74 12.18 26.43
N GLY A 29 -5.05 12.87 27.35
CA GLY A 29 -3.61 13.06 27.30
C GLY A 29 -2.83 11.74 27.37
N VAL A 30 -3.24 10.83 28.25
CA VAL A 30 -2.63 9.48 28.35
C VAL A 30 -2.93 8.65 27.11
N LEU A 31 -4.15 8.74 26.56
CA LEU A 31 -4.53 8.02 25.34
C LEU A 31 -3.72 8.47 24.11
N ILE A 32 -3.41 9.76 23.98
CA ILE A 32 -2.62 10.28 22.85
C ILE A 32 -1.20 9.69 22.83
N LEU A 33 -0.60 9.44 24.00
CA LEU A 33 0.73 8.82 24.11
C LEU A 33 0.74 7.34 23.71
N ALA A 34 -0.41 6.67 23.77
CA ALA A 34 -0.56 5.27 23.35
C ALA A 34 -0.78 5.09 21.84
N ILE A 35 -0.99 6.19 21.08
CA ILE A 35 -1.22 6.10 19.64
C ILE A 35 0.12 5.83 18.93
N PRO A 36 0.30 4.68 18.27
CA PRO A 36 1.50 4.44 17.47
C PRO A 36 1.59 5.49 16.37
N SER A 37 2.77 6.07 16.20
CA SER A 37 3.05 7.06 15.17
C SER A 37 2.54 6.58 13.80
N SER A 38 1.54 7.26 13.25
CA SER A 38 0.82 6.90 12.02
C SER A 38 1.75 6.74 10.80
N LEU A 39 2.92 7.38 10.83
CA LEU A 39 3.97 7.26 9.82
C LEU A 39 4.50 5.82 9.67
N HIS A 40 4.77 5.12 10.78
CA HIS A 40 5.28 3.75 10.74
C HIS A 40 4.23 2.77 10.20
N LEU A 41 2.94 3.01 10.47
CA LEU A 41 1.84 2.20 9.95
C LEU A 41 1.67 2.40 8.44
N ARG A 42 1.76 3.64 7.95
CA ARG A 42 1.68 3.94 6.50
C ARG A 42 2.84 3.36 5.71
N GLU A 43 4.05 3.38 6.27
CA GLU A 43 5.21 2.78 5.61
C GLU A 43 5.07 1.26 5.52
N LYS A 44 4.63 0.62 6.61
CA LYS A 44 4.34 -0.82 6.59
C LYS A 44 3.21 -1.16 5.62
N SER A 45 2.13 -0.38 5.53
CA SER A 45 1.07 -0.67 4.57
C SER A 45 1.57 -0.53 3.13
N CYS A 46 2.40 0.47 2.84
CA CYS A 46 2.99 0.65 1.51
C CYS A 46 3.81 -0.57 1.08
N TYR A 47 4.73 -1.08 1.92
CA TYR A 47 5.52 -2.26 1.55
C TYR A 47 4.65 -3.50 1.31
N ALA A 48 3.55 -3.67 2.05
CA ALA A 48 2.61 -4.75 1.82
C ALA A 48 1.89 -4.60 0.46
N THR A 49 1.45 -3.39 0.11
CA THR A 49 0.83 -3.09 -1.19
C THR A 49 1.80 -3.35 -2.33
N LEU A 50 3.05 -2.93 -2.21
CA LEU A 50 4.09 -3.15 -3.22
C LEU A 50 4.39 -4.64 -3.39
N ALA A 51 4.55 -5.38 -2.28
CA ALA A 51 4.75 -6.83 -2.30
C ALA A 51 3.58 -7.56 -2.96
N SER A 52 2.35 -7.26 -2.56
CA SER A 52 1.14 -7.84 -3.15
C SER A 52 1.03 -7.56 -4.64
N SER A 53 1.36 -6.34 -5.07
CA SER A 53 1.30 -5.94 -6.47
C SER A 53 2.35 -6.65 -7.33
N LEU A 54 3.56 -6.85 -6.79
CA LEU A 54 4.60 -7.66 -7.44
C LEU A 54 4.20 -9.14 -7.51
N SER A 55 3.62 -9.70 -6.45
CA SER A 55 3.13 -11.08 -6.47
C SER A 55 2.01 -11.28 -7.49
N ASN A 56 1.06 -10.35 -7.58
CA ASN A 56 -0.03 -10.38 -8.56
C ASN A 56 0.51 -10.27 -10.00
N LEU A 57 1.53 -9.43 -10.24
CA LEU A 57 2.22 -9.43 -11.54
C LEU A 57 2.84 -10.79 -11.86
N GLN A 58 3.59 -11.35 -10.91
CA GLN A 58 4.27 -12.62 -11.09
C GLN A 58 3.25 -13.72 -11.41
N GLU A 59 2.11 -13.73 -10.71
CA GLU A 59 1.00 -14.65 -10.93
C GLU A 59 0.35 -14.48 -12.31
N ARG A 60 0.04 -13.24 -12.73
CA ARG A 60 -0.51 -12.96 -14.07
C ARG A 60 0.44 -13.40 -15.18
N LEU A 61 1.74 -13.17 -15.00
CA LEU A 61 2.75 -13.69 -15.92
C LEU A 61 2.80 -15.21 -15.89
N SER A 62 2.80 -15.86 -14.72
CA SER A 62 2.74 -17.33 -14.65
C SER A 62 1.56 -17.90 -15.42
N LEU A 63 0.37 -17.30 -15.28
CA LEU A 63 -0.83 -17.72 -16.01
C LEU A 63 -0.69 -17.50 -17.52
N LEU A 64 -0.13 -16.37 -17.94
CA LEU A 64 0.17 -16.11 -19.35
C LEU A 64 1.11 -17.18 -19.93
N TYR A 65 2.22 -17.47 -19.26
CA TYR A 65 3.18 -18.47 -19.71
C TYR A 65 2.58 -19.89 -19.71
N THR A 66 1.70 -20.18 -18.76
CA THR A 66 0.95 -21.44 -18.75
C THR A 66 0.04 -21.55 -19.99
N ASP A 67 -0.71 -20.48 -20.33
CA ASP A 67 -1.53 -20.46 -21.55
C ASP A 67 -0.69 -20.66 -22.81
N PHE A 68 0.43 -19.96 -22.93
CA PHE A 68 1.31 -20.08 -24.10
C PHE A 68 1.99 -21.45 -24.21
N THR A 69 2.20 -22.14 -23.09
CA THR A 69 2.72 -23.51 -23.09
C THR A 69 1.66 -24.49 -23.60
N LEU A 70 0.39 -24.29 -23.23
CA LEU A 70 -0.73 -25.11 -23.68
C LEU A 70 -1.17 -24.78 -25.12
N HIS A 71 -1.07 -23.51 -25.50
CA HIS A 71 -1.45 -22.97 -26.80
C HIS A 71 -0.27 -22.17 -27.38
N PRO A 72 0.68 -22.86 -28.04
CA PRO A 72 1.87 -22.21 -28.58
C PRO A 72 1.52 -21.07 -29.53
N LYS A 73 2.03 -19.88 -29.21
CA LYS A 73 1.90 -18.65 -29.99
C LYS A 73 3.30 -18.11 -30.27
N PRO A 74 3.49 -17.27 -31.29
CA PRO A 74 4.79 -16.68 -31.59
C PRO A 74 5.30 -15.83 -30.43
N LEU A 75 6.64 -15.78 -30.28
CA LEU A 75 7.32 -15.04 -29.22
C LEU A 75 6.96 -13.53 -29.23
N SER A 76 6.65 -12.96 -30.40
CA SER A 76 6.19 -11.57 -30.51
C SER A 76 4.88 -11.32 -29.73
N ALA A 77 3.91 -12.23 -29.84
CA ALA A 77 2.64 -12.14 -29.12
C ALA A 77 2.83 -12.31 -27.60
N MET A 78 3.78 -13.16 -27.19
CA MET A 78 4.15 -13.36 -25.79
C MET A 78 4.75 -12.09 -25.18
N ARG A 79 5.68 -11.48 -25.92
CA ARG A 79 6.34 -10.23 -25.53
C ARG A 79 5.32 -9.10 -25.40
N GLU A 80 4.44 -8.94 -26.38
CA GLU A 80 3.39 -7.92 -26.37
C GLU A 80 2.44 -8.10 -25.17
N SER A 81 1.99 -9.33 -24.94
CA SER A 81 1.11 -9.65 -23.80
C SER A 81 1.79 -9.42 -22.45
N SER A 82 3.07 -9.80 -22.32
CA SER A 82 3.87 -9.59 -21.11
C SER A 82 4.06 -8.10 -20.82
N LEU A 83 4.38 -7.31 -21.85
CA LEU A 83 4.51 -5.86 -21.75
C LEU A 83 3.17 -5.20 -21.37
N ALA A 84 2.06 -5.68 -21.94
CA ALA A 84 0.72 -5.20 -21.59
C ALA A 84 0.40 -5.44 -20.10
N ILE A 85 0.72 -6.62 -19.57
CA ILE A 85 0.58 -6.93 -18.14
C ILE A 85 1.45 -5.97 -17.29
N LEU A 86 2.72 -5.78 -17.67
CA LEU A 86 3.64 -4.90 -16.94
C LEU A 86 3.19 -3.43 -16.99
N SER A 87 2.67 -2.96 -18.13
CA SER A 87 2.16 -1.58 -18.28
C SER A 87 0.82 -1.37 -17.59
N SER A 88 0.04 -2.44 -17.34
CA SER A 88 -1.24 -2.34 -16.63
C SER A 88 -1.08 -2.05 -15.14
N ILE A 89 0.16 -2.04 -14.64
CA ILE A 89 0.43 -1.83 -13.23
C ILE A 89 0.20 -0.37 -12.84
N ASN A 90 -0.66 -0.20 -11.85
CA ASN A 90 -0.93 1.09 -11.21
C ASN A 90 -1.03 0.86 -9.70
N ALA A 91 0.00 0.26 -9.11
CA ALA A 91 -0.02 0.04 -7.67
C ALA A 91 0.26 1.35 -6.94
N SER A 92 -0.81 1.93 -6.38
CA SER A 92 -0.80 3.15 -5.57
C SER A 92 -0.22 4.36 -6.33
N ASN A 93 -1.06 5.29 -6.75
CA ASN A 93 -0.64 6.47 -7.52
C ASN A 93 -0.22 7.63 -6.60
N THR A 94 0.40 7.31 -5.46
CA THR A 94 0.81 8.33 -4.49
C THR A 94 2.31 8.56 -4.58
N PRO A 95 2.79 9.81 -4.42
CA PRO A 95 4.22 10.09 -4.50
C PRO A 95 5.05 9.33 -3.44
N ASN A 96 4.40 8.88 -2.36
CA ASN A 96 5.04 8.15 -1.25
C ASN A 96 4.86 6.63 -1.32
N CYS A 97 4.09 6.10 -2.27
CA CYS A 97 3.93 4.67 -2.47
C CYS A 97 3.49 4.46 -3.91
N ALA A 98 4.37 3.91 -4.75
CA ALA A 98 4.09 3.68 -6.16
C ALA A 98 4.89 2.48 -6.69
N LEU A 99 4.28 1.74 -7.62
CA LEU A 99 4.96 0.77 -8.47
C LEU A 99 4.68 1.14 -9.91
N GLU A 100 5.73 1.42 -10.66
CA GLU A 100 5.66 1.91 -12.03
C GLU A 100 6.50 1.01 -12.94
N PHE A 101 6.03 0.78 -14.17
CA PHE A 101 6.84 0.15 -15.20
C PHE A 101 7.33 1.22 -16.17
N ALA A 102 8.64 1.46 -16.19
CA ALA A 102 9.25 2.49 -17.01
C ALA A 102 10.61 2.02 -17.55
N LYS A 103 10.90 2.32 -18.83
CA LYS A 103 12.17 1.99 -19.49
C LYS A 103 12.58 0.52 -19.33
N ASN A 104 11.62 -0.40 -19.47
CA ASN A 104 11.81 -1.85 -19.31
C ASN A 104 12.29 -2.26 -17.90
N ARG A 105 11.94 -1.49 -16.87
CA ARG A 105 12.22 -1.78 -15.46
C ARG A 105 10.98 -1.52 -14.63
N LEU A 106 10.81 -2.32 -13.59
CA LEU A 106 9.82 -2.07 -12.55
C LEU A 106 10.46 -1.22 -11.47
N VAL A 107 9.90 -0.06 -11.16
CA VAL A 107 10.41 0.85 -10.15
C VAL A 107 9.39 0.93 -9.03
N ALA A 108 9.80 0.49 -7.84
CA ALA A 108 9.01 0.68 -6.63
C ALA A 108 9.53 1.89 -5.86
N ARG A 109 8.62 2.77 -5.46
CA ARG A 109 8.87 3.94 -4.63
C ARG A 109 8.09 3.79 -3.33
N ALA A 110 8.79 3.99 -2.21
CA ALA A 110 8.19 4.04 -0.89
C ALA A 110 8.86 5.17 -0.09
N ASN A 111 8.07 6.19 0.28
CA ASN A 111 8.54 7.42 0.90
C ASN A 111 9.71 8.05 0.11
N ARG A 112 10.89 8.18 0.73
CA ARG A 112 12.11 8.75 0.13
C ARG A 112 13.04 7.70 -0.49
N GLN A 113 12.61 6.44 -0.55
CA GLN A 113 13.40 5.33 -1.10
C GLN A 113 12.78 4.86 -2.40
N SER A 114 13.63 4.47 -3.33
CA SER A 114 13.22 3.79 -4.55
C SER A 114 14.12 2.59 -4.82
N VAL A 115 13.56 1.59 -5.48
CA VAL A 115 14.29 0.41 -5.93
C VAL A 115 13.82 0.07 -7.34
N ALA A 116 14.78 -0.17 -8.23
CA ALA A 116 14.51 -0.72 -9.55
C ALA A 116 14.69 -2.24 -9.52
N PHE A 117 13.70 -2.95 -10.04
CA PHE A 117 13.73 -4.36 -10.33
C PHE A 117 14.17 -4.56 -11.78
N SER A 118 15.17 -5.42 -11.97
CA SER A 118 15.55 -5.95 -13.27
C SER A 118 14.64 -7.13 -13.63
N ILE A 119 14.23 -7.17 -14.90
CA ILE A 119 13.42 -8.24 -15.49
C ILE A 119 14.38 -9.16 -16.22
N GLU A 120 14.42 -10.44 -15.85
CA GLU A 120 15.31 -11.41 -16.45
C GLU A 120 14.58 -12.76 -16.71
N PRO A 121 14.54 -13.26 -17.95
CA PRO A 121 15.16 -12.66 -19.14
C PRO A 121 14.34 -11.48 -19.70
N ASN A 122 15.00 -10.56 -20.42
CA ASN A 122 14.39 -9.32 -20.93
C ASN A 122 13.74 -9.45 -22.33
N ASP A 123 13.96 -10.60 -22.96
CA ASP A 123 13.39 -11.00 -24.24
C ASP A 123 12.03 -11.68 -24.08
N PHE A 124 11.69 -12.09 -22.85
CA PHE A 124 10.48 -12.84 -22.49
C PHE A 124 10.41 -14.24 -23.13
N SER A 125 11.56 -14.82 -23.51
CA SER A 125 11.63 -16.19 -24.05
C SER A 125 11.15 -17.25 -23.04
N GLU A 126 11.42 -16.99 -21.77
CA GLU A 126 10.94 -17.76 -20.63
C GLU A 126 10.29 -16.84 -19.60
N GLN A 127 9.60 -17.42 -18.61
CA GLN A 127 8.93 -16.64 -17.58
C GLN A 127 9.94 -15.71 -16.87
N PRO A 128 9.74 -14.39 -16.90
CA PRO A 128 10.69 -13.47 -16.30
C PRO A 128 10.58 -13.46 -14.77
N ALA A 129 11.74 -13.36 -14.13
CA ALA A 129 11.87 -13.09 -12.71
C ALA A 129 12.17 -11.62 -12.45
N PHE A 130 11.58 -11.06 -11.39
CA PHE A 130 11.89 -9.73 -10.91
C PHE A 130 13.01 -9.80 -9.86
N LYS A 131 14.19 -9.30 -10.22
CA LYS A 131 15.36 -9.27 -9.33
C LYS A 131 15.64 -7.85 -8.86
N CYS A 132 16.03 -7.68 -7.60
CA CYS A 132 16.59 -6.42 -7.10
C CYS A 132 17.80 -6.72 -6.22
N ASN A 133 18.68 -5.72 -6.03
CA ASN A 133 19.86 -5.90 -5.19
C ASN A 133 19.46 -5.96 -3.71
N PHE A 134 19.32 -7.19 -3.21
CA PHE A 134 18.87 -7.48 -1.84
C PHE A 134 19.84 -6.96 -0.77
N THR A 135 21.14 -6.96 -1.07
CA THR A 135 22.18 -6.57 -0.10
C THR A 135 22.27 -5.06 0.07
N THR A 136 22.16 -4.31 -1.03
CA THR A 136 22.36 -2.84 -0.99
C THR A 136 21.07 -2.05 -0.83
N SER A 137 19.91 -2.61 -1.22
CA SER A 137 18.63 -1.92 -1.11
C SER A 137 17.81 -2.43 0.09
N PRO A 138 17.70 -1.64 1.18
CA PRO A 138 16.85 -2.01 2.31
C PRO A 138 15.37 -2.09 1.90
N LEU A 139 14.95 -1.30 0.91
CA LEU A 139 13.60 -1.33 0.36
C LEU A 139 13.32 -2.64 -0.39
N CYS A 140 14.26 -3.10 -1.24
CA CYS A 140 14.19 -4.41 -1.90
C CYS A 140 13.94 -5.52 -0.88
N ARG A 141 14.76 -5.56 0.19
CA ARG A 141 14.63 -6.56 1.25
C ARG A 141 13.27 -6.52 1.92
N LYS A 142 12.81 -5.35 2.37
CA LYS A 142 11.50 -5.19 3.04
C LYS A 142 10.31 -5.61 2.17
N ILE A 143 10.40 -5.39 0.85
CA ILE A 143 9.36 -5.80 -0.10
C ILE A 143 9.42 -7.33 -0.31
N LEU A 144 10.60 -7.87 -0.62
CA LEU A 144 10.76 -9.30 -0.94
C LEU A 144 10.57 -10.24 0.26
N GLU A 145 10.89 -9.80 1.47
CA GLU A 145 10.59 -10.56 2.70
C GLU A 145 9.09 -10.79 2.84
N ARG A 146 8.26 -9.87 2.34
CA ARG A 146 6.80 -9.96 2.42
C ARG A 146 6.17 -10.71 1.26
N THR A 147 6.88 -10.87 0.14
CA THR A 147 6.43 -11.75 -0.94
C THR A 147 6.66 -13.23 -0.62
N LYS A 148 7.62 -13.56 0.26
CA LYS A 148 7.90 -14.94 0.72
C LYS A 148 6.90 -15.46 1.76
N ILE A 149 6.06 -14.60 2.32
CA ILE A 149 5.02 -15.01 3.26
C ILE A 149 3.82 -15.46 2.43
N ARG A 150 3.83 -16.71 1.98
CA ARG A 150 2.64 -17.43 1.55
C ARG A 150 2.77 -18.89 1.91
#